data_AF-A0A133ZQ69-F1
#
_entry.id   AF-A0A133ZQ69-F1
#
_cell.length_a   1.000
_cell.length_b   1.000
_cell.length_c   1.000
_cell.angle_alpha   90.00
_cell.angle_beta   90.00
_cell.angle_gamma   90.00
#
_symmetry.space_group_name_H-M   'P 1'
#
loop_
_entity.id
_entity.type
_entity.pdbx_description
1 polymer ?
#
loop_
_entity_poly.entity_id
_entity_poly.type
_entity_poly.pdbx_seq_one_letter_code
_entity_poly.pdbx_strand_id
1 'polypeptide(L)' 'GLAQGIEEGIKQGIERGIKQGKITAIVNLVKEGIISKELGAQKLNLSEQDFEAYL' A
#
# COMPACT_ATOMS: atom_id res chain seq x y z
N GLY A 1 -6.38 -29.53 9.45
CA GLY A 1 -4.95 -29.41 9.76
C GLY A 1 -4.19 -28.66 8.68
N LEU A 2 -3.86 -29.30 7.56
CA LEU A 2 -2.99 -28.72 6.53
C LEU A 2 -3.70 -27.77 5.54
N ALA A 3 -4.93 -28.11 5.11
CA ALA A 3 -5.69 -27.32 4.14
C ALA A 3 -6.01 -25.90 4.65
N GLN A 4 -6.39 -25.77 5.93
CA GLN A 4 -6.68 -24.46 6.54
C GLN A 4 -5.43 -23.57 6.65
N GLY A 5 -4.26 -24.14 6.94
CA GLY A 5 -3.02 -23.36 7.02
C GLY A 5 -2.58 -22.78 5.67
N ILE A 6 -2.79 -23.54 4.58
CA ILE A 6 -2.49 -23.07 3.22
C ILE A 6 -3.46 -21.98 2.81
N GLU A 7 -4.75 -22.14 3.08
CA GLU A 7 -5.78 -21.15 2.73
C GLU A 7 -5.56 -19.82 3.47
N GLU A 8 -5.23 -19.87 4.76
CA GLU A 8 -4.89 -18.67 5.55
C GLU A 8 -3.59 -18.01 5.07
N GLY A 9 -2.57 -18.80 4.73
CA GLY A 9 -1.32 -18.28 4.16
C GLY A 9 -1.53 -17.54 2.83
N ILE A 10 -2.37 -18.10 1.95
CA ILE A 10 -2.73 -17.48 0.66
C ILE A 10 -3.51 -16.18 0.88
N LYS A 11 -4.54 -16.20 1.75
CA LYS A 11 -5.32 -14.98 2.06
C LYS A 11 -4.44 -13.86 2.61
N GLN A 12 -3.55 -14.18 3.56
CA GLN A 12 -2.63 -13.19 4.12
C GLN A 12 -1.63 -12.68 3.07
N GLY A 13 -1.12 -13.56 2.20
CA GLY A 13 -0.25 -13.17 1.10
C GLY A 13 -0.92 -12.22 0.11
N ILE A 14 -2.16 -12.53 -0.29
CA ILE A 14 -2.97 -11.69 -1.17
C ILE A 14 -3.28 -10.35 -0.51
N GLU A 15 -3.70 -10.33 0.75
CA GLU A 15 -4.02 -9.09 1.45
C GLU A 15 -2.80 -8.17 1.57
N ARG A 16 -1.64 -8.74 1.93
CA ARG A 16 -0.37 -7.99 1.98
C ARG A 16 0.03 -7.47 0.61
N GLY A 17 -0.09 -8.30 -0.43
CA GLY A 17 0.22 -7.91 -1.81
C GLY A 17 -0.67 -6.78 -2.31
N ILE A 18 -1.98 -6.83 -2.06
CA ILE A 18 -2.93 -5.78 -2.43
C ILE A 18 -2.62 -4.47 -1.68
N LYS A 19 -2.39 -4.53 -0.37
CA LYS A 19 -2.02 -3.35 0.44
C LYS A 19 -0.74 -2.70 -0.07
N GLN A 20 0.30 -3.50 -0.31
CA GLN A 20 1.59 -3.01 -0.76
C GLN A 20 1.52 -2.45 -2.19
N GLY A 21 0.80 -3.12 -3.10
CA GLY A 21 0.56 -2.62 -4.45
C GLY A 21 -0.17 -1.28 -4.47
N LYS A 22 -1.17 -1.10 -3.59
CA LYS A 22 -1.88 0.18 -3.45
C LYS A 22 -0.95 1.31 -2.97
N ILE A 23 -0.09 1.04 -1.98
CA ILE A 23 0.89 2.02 -1.49
C ILE A 23 1.84 2.42 -2.62
N THR A 24 2.44 1.45 -3.30
CA THR A 24 3.37 1.69 -4.41
C THR A 24 2.73 2.49 -5.54
N ALA A 25 1.48 2.18 -5.92
CA ALA A 25 0.77 2.91 -6.96
C ALA A 25 0.59 4.40 -6.58
N ILE A 26 0.15 4.69 -5.36
CA ILE A 26 -0.04 6.07 -4.91
C ILE A 26 1.29 6.82 -4.82
N VAL A 27 2.34 6.18 -4.31
CA VAL A 27 3.69 6.75 -4.24
C VAL A 27 4.19 7.10 -5.65
N ASN A 28 4.04 6.19 -6.62
CA ASN A 28 4.46 6.43 -8.00
C ASN A 28 3.72 7.62 -8.61
N LEU A 29 2.40 7.72 -8.41
CA LEU A 29 1.62 8.85 -8.90
C LEU A 29 2.11 10.19 -8.33
N VAL A 30 2.55 10.23 -7.07
CA VAL A 30 3.16 11.43 -6.48
C VAL A 30 4.54 11.70 -7.08
N LYS A 31 5.38 10.68 -7.23
CA LYS A 31 6.72 10.80 -7.84
C LYS A 31 6.68 11.26 -9.30
N GLU A 32 5.68 10.80 -10.04
CA GLU A 32 5.42 11.20 -11.42
C GLU A 32 4.77 12.60 -11.50
N GLY A 33 4.44 13.22 -10.37
CA GLY A 33 3.81 14.54 -10.31
C GLY A 33 2.36 14.56 -10.79
N ILE A 34 1.72 13.39 -10.92
CA ILE A 34 0.32 13.25 -11.34
C ILE A 34 -0.63 13.71 -10.22
N ILE A 35 -0.24 13.47 -8.97
CA ILE A 35 -0.98 13.93 -7.77
C ILE A 35 -0.04 14.58 -6.76
N SER A 36 -0.55 15.50 -5.94
CA SER A 36 0.21 16.15 -4.86
C SER A 36 0.54 15.17 -3.72
N LYS A 37 1.64 15.43 -2.99
CA LYS A 37 2.04 14.65 -1.81
C LYS A 37 0.92 14.57 -0.76
N GLU A 38 0.22 15.67 -0.52
CA GLU A 38 -0.92 15.75 0.41
C GLU A 38 -2.04 14.78 0.01
N LEU A 39 -2.36 14.73 -1.29
CA LEU A 39 -3.39 13.84 -1.81
C LEU A 39 -2.94 12.37 -1.72
N GLY A 40 -1.66 12.09 -1.98
CA GLY A 40 -1.09 10.75 -1.80
C GLY A 40 -1.16 10.26 -0.36
N ALA A 41 -0.75 11.10 0.60
CA ALA A 41 -0.83 10.82 2.03
C ALA A 41 -2.28 10.56 2.48
N GLN A 42 -3.23 11.41 2.08
CA GLN A 42 -4.65 11.21 2.37
C GLN A 42 -5.20 9.90 1.79
N LYS A 43 -4.83 9.53 0.55
CA LYS A 43 -5.29 8.27 -0.08
C LYS A 43 -4.78 7.02 0.65
N LEU A 44 -3.65 7.12 1.34
CA LEU A 44 -3.11 6.06 2.19
C LEU A 44 -3.53 6.16 3.66
N ASN A 45 -4.31 7.19 4.05
CA ASN A 45 -4.62 7.52 5.44
C ASN A 45 -3.34 7.67 6.30
N LEU A 46 -2.32 8.29 5.72
CA LEU A 46 -1.05 8.61 6.37
C LEU A 46 -0.91 10.11 6.56
N SER A 47 -0.12 10.52 7.53
CA SER A 47 0.34 11.91 7.62
C SER A 47 1.33 12.20 6.49
N GLU A 48 1.50 13.46 6.12
CA GLU A 48 2.51 13.86 5.13
C GLU A 48 3.93 13.40 5.52
N GLN A 49 4.27 13.46 6.81
CA GLN A 49 5.56 12.98 7.33
C GLN A 49 5.72 11.46 7.16
N ASP A 50 4.68 10.69 7.50
CA ASP A 50 4.69 9.24 7.34
C ASP A 50 4.77 8.84 5.86
N PHE A 51 4.09 9.61 5.00
CA PHE A 51 4.12 9.42 3.56
C PHE A 51 5.49 9.71 2.96
N GLU A 52 6.23 10.68 3.52
CA GLU A 52 7.59 11.02 3.10
C GLU A 52 8.57 9.85 3.27
N ALA A 53 8.32 8.92 4.20
CA ALA A 53 9.10 7.69 4.33
C ALA A 53 8.90 6.70 3.16
N TYR A 54 7.84 6.89 2.35
CA TYR A 54 7.53 6.07 1.17
C TYR A 54 7.89 6.75 -0.16
N LEU A 55 8.05 8.07 -0.16
CA LEU A 55 8.60 8.83 -1.30
C LEU A 55 10.10 8.55 -1.45
#